data_AF-A0A937Z0K7-F1
#
_entry.id   AF-A0A937Z0K7-F1
#
_cell.length_a   1.000
_cell.length_b   1.000
_cell.length_c   1.000
_cell.angle_alpha   90.00
_cell.angle_beta   90.00
_cell.angle_gamma   90.00
#
_symmetry.space_group_name_H-M   'P 1'
#
loop_
_entity.id
_entity.type
_entity.pdbx_description
1 polymer ?
#
loop_
_entity_poly.entity_id
_entity_poly.type
_entity_poly.pdbx_seq_one_letter_code
_entity_poly.pdbx_strand_id
1 'polypeptide(L)' 'CELCCGTAPNTFAINDDGVAEVINPSGDPEDTIQEAIDDCPAEAITWG' A
#
# COMPACT_ATOMS: atom_id res chain seq x y z
N CYS A 1 7.25 -3.58 -6.30
CA CYS A 1 7.37 -4.95 -5.75
C CYS A 1 6.01 -5.53 -5.33
N GLU A 2 4.90 -4.78 -5.41
CA GLU A 2 3.52 -5.26 -5.17
C GLU A 2 3.21 -5.76 -3.74
N LEU A 3 4.19 -5.67 -2.83
CA LEU A 3 4.03 -6.18 -1.46
C LEU A 3 2.88 -5.48 -0.71
N CYS A 4 2.77 -4.16 -0.84
CA CYS A 4 1.67 -3.38 -0.27
C CYS A 4 0.28 -3.87 -0.72
N CYS A 5 0.13 -4.29 -1.98
CA CYS A 5 -1.12 -4.86 -2.50
C CYS A 5 -1.42 -6.26 -1.93
N GLY A 6 -0.39 -6.98 -1.49
CA GLY A 6 -0.54 -8.25 -0.77
C GLY A 6 -0.93 -8.07 0.69
N THR A 7 -0.31 -7.09 1.37
CA THR A 7 -0.54 -6.81 2.80
C THR A 7 -1.87 -6.09 3.04
N ALA A 8 -2.16 -5.03 2.26
CA ALA A 8 -3.35 -4.19 2.39
C ALA A 8 -4.08 -4.05 1.03
N PRO A 9 -4.72 -5.13 0.54
CA PRO A 9 -5.33 -5.20 -0.80
C PRO A 9 -6.54 -4.30 -0.99
N ASN A 10 -7.20 -3.86 0.09
CA ASN A 10 -8.31 -2.92 0.00
C ASN A 10 -7.82 -1.47 0.01
N THR A 11 -6.54 -1.24 0.33
CA THR A 11 -5.90 0.07 0.41
C THR A 11 -5.05 0.39 -0.81
N PHE A 12 -4.29 -0.58 -1.31
CA PHE A 12 -3.34 -0.40 -2.42
C PHE A 12 -3.67 -1.27 -3.63
N ALA A 13 -3.49 -0.72 -4.83
CA ALA A 13 -3.55 -1.47 -6.09
C ALA A 13 -2.41 -1.06 -7.02
N ILE A 14 -2.08 -1.92 -8.00
CA ILE A 14 -1.16 -1.59 -9.08
C ILE A 14 -1.94 -0.97 -10.23
N ASN A 15 -1.52 0.21 -10.66
CA ASN A 15 -2.11 0.90 -11.81
C ASN A 15 -1.54 0.39 -13.15
N ASP A 16 -2.04 0.92 -14.26
CA ASP A 16 -1.63 0.52 -15.61
C ASP A 16 -0.13 0.78 -15.91
N ASP A 17 0.50 1.69 -15.18
CA ASP A 17 1.94 2.00 -15.28
C ASP A 17 2.81 1.06 -14.42
N GLY A 18 2.21 0.10 -13.71
CA GLY A 18 2.92 -0.82 -12.83
C GLY A 18 3.34 -0.20 -11.49
N VAL A 19 2.72 0.92 -11.11
CA VAL A 19 3.01 1.66 -9.88
C VAL A 19 1.90 1.42 -8.85
N ALA A 20 2.28 1.26 -7.59
CA ALA A 20 1.31 1.15 -6.50
C ALA A 20 0.63 2.51 -6.24
N GLU A 21 -0.69 2.51 -6.16
CA GLU A 21 -1.52 3.66 -5.81
C GLU A 21 -2.47 3.35 -4.65
N VAL A 22 -2.87 4.39 -3.93
CA VAL A 22 -3.85 4.28 -2.84
C VAL A 22 -5.25 4.33 -3.45
N ILE A 23 -5.98 3.22 -3.38
CA ILE A 23 -7.37 3.14 -3.87
C ILE A 23 -8.39 3.50 -2.79
N ASN A 24 -8.07 3.24 -1.51
CA ASN A 24 -8.90 3.61 -0.37
C ASN A 24 -8.01 3.72 0.89
N PRO A 25 -7.71 4.94 1.40
CA PRO A 25 -6.78 5.13 2.53
C PRO A 25 -7.26 4.53 3.86
N SER A 26 -8.52 4.10 3.94
CA SER A 26 -9.10 3.40 5.09
C SER A 26 -9.72 2.05 4.67
N GLY A 27 -9.16 1.42 3.63
CA GLY A 27 -9.65 0.15 3.10
C GLY A 27 -9.33 -1.04 4.00
N ASP A 28 -8.19 -0.98 4.70
CA ASP A 28 -7.72 -1.98 5.65
C ASP A 28 -7.51 -1.35 7.04
N PRO A 29 -7.33 -2.15 8.11
CA PRO A 29 -6.97 -1.64 9.43
C PRO A 29 -5.68 -0.81 9.40
N GLU A 30 -5.61 0.24 10.21
CA GLU A 30 -4.42 1.12 10.26
C GLU A 30 -3.13 0.34 10.51
N ASP A 31 -3.15 -0.69 11.37
CA ASP A 31 -1.99 -1.56 11.62
C ASP A 31 -1.55 -2.31 10.35
N THR A 32 -2.48 -2.78 9.55
CA THR A 32 -2.21 -3.46 8.27
C THR A 32 -1.67 -2.49 7.22
N ILE A 33 -2.17 -1.26 7.21
CA ILE A 33 -1.65 -0.20 6.33
C ILE A 33 -0.24 0.21 6.76
N GLN A 34 0.01 0.31 8.06
CA GLN A 34 1.32 0.62 8.61
C GLN A 34 2.35 -0.48 8.28
N GLU A 35 1.97 -1.76 8.40
CA GLU A 35 2.81 -2.88 7.98
C GLU A 35 3.18 -2.78 6.49
N ALA A 36 2.21 -2.48 5.63
CA ALA A 36 2.45 -2.29 4.19
C ALA A 36 3.37 -1.10 3.88
N ILE A 37 3.32 -0.05 4.69
CA ILE A 37 4.21 1.12 4.61
C ILE A 37 5.64 0.72 5.02
N ASP A 38 5.79 0.09 6.19
CA ASP A 38 7.09 -0.27 6.77
C ASP A 38 7.83 -1.33 5.92
N ASP A 39 7.09 -2.24 5.32
CA ASP A 39 7.64 -3.30 4.48
C ASP A 39 7.98 -2.83 3.05
N CYS A 40 7.63 -1.60 2.67
CA CYS A 40 7.89 -1.09 1.33
C CYS A 40 9.40 -0.81 1.13
N PRO A 41 10.12 -1.63 0.33
CA PRO A 41 11.58 -1.50 0.20
C PRO A 41 12.03 -0.23 -0.53
N ALA A 42 11.09 0.46 -1.20
CA ALA A 42 11.34 1.71 -1.89
C ALA A 42 11.01 2.93 -1.01
N GLU A 43 10.50 2.72 0.22
CA GLU A 43 10.03 3.78 1.12
C GLU A 43 9.07 4.76 0.41
N ALA A 44 8.28 4.25 -0.54
CA ALA A 44 7.50 5.06 -1.48
C ALA A 44 6.12 5.47 -0.93
N ILE A 45 5.73 4.94 0.22
CA ILE A 45 4.40 5.09 0.81
C ILE A 45 4.59 5.71 2.19
N THR A 46 3.83 6.75 2.51
CA THR A 46 3.82 7.37 3.84
C THR A 46 2.40 7.77 4.21
N TRP A 47 2.13 7.88 5.52
CA TRP A 47 1.00 8.68 5.97
C TRP A 47 1.23 10.15 5.56
N GLY A 48 0.16 10.81 5.11
CA GLY A 48 0.18 12.23 4.72
C GLY A 48 0.05 13.20 5.89
#